data_AF-E1WYL0-F1
#
_entry.id   AF-E1WYL0-F1
#
_cell.length_a   1.000
_cell.length_b   1.000
_cell.length_c   1.000
_cell.angle_alpha   90.00
_cell.angle_beta   90.00
_cell.angle_gamma   90.00
#
_symmetry.space_group_name_H-M   'P 1'
#
loop_
_entity.id
_entity.type
_entity.pdbx_description
1 polymer ?
#
loop_
_entity_poly.entity_id
_entity_poly.type
_entity_poly.pdbx_seq_one_letter_code
_entity_poly.pdbx_strand_id
1 'polypeptide(L)'
;MKAIILIATIFIGFNTFAASTIVHPFKTEFYSNSGDLNFSATLQQACRYEVPNWSDSAEYKTNYKKYDLPIKNKKLSNGLTRHTLELKNTKYLEVKGLFKPTKECMSEIVFEIKDAKYSVGWANQFKRAISFKIWDLGNFRGGDTSFNISKFERQVENIVFSFKYYPYPSQVTIFLMADGEKISNLLSTSAAINSKTQMPYRLKR
;
A
#
# COMPACT_ATOMS: atom_id res chain seq x y z
N MET A 1 38.98 39.27 -18.52
CA MET A 1 37.71 38.76 -19.09
C MET A 1 37.68 37.24 -19.28
N LYS A 2 38.72 36.57 -19.78
CA LYS A 2 38.72 35.10 -19.95
C LYS A 2 38.61 34.28 -18.64
N ALA A 3 39.10 34.80 -17.51
CA ALA A 3 39.06 34.11 -16.22
C ALA A 3 37.67 34.12 -15.54
N ILE A 4 36.83 35.12 -15.84
CA ILE A 4 35.47 35.24 -15.26
C ILE A 4 34.51 34.24 -15.93
N ILE A 5 34.73 33.95 -17.22
CA ILE A 5 33.95 32.95 -17.97
C ILE A 5 34.25 31.53 -17.48
N LEU A 6 35.47 31.26 -17.00
CA LEU A 6 35.87 29.96 -16.43
C LEU A 6 35.21 29.70 -15.07
N ILE A 7 35.06 30.73 -14.23
CA ILE A 7 34.38 30.62 -12.93
C ILE A 7 32.87 30.46 -13.14
N ALA A 8 32.28 31.14 -14.13
CA ALA A 8 30.87 30.99 -14.48
C ALA A 8 30.52 29.59 -15.04
N THR A 9 31.45 28.92 -15.73
CA THR A 9 31.24 27.55 -16.25
C THR A 9 31.33 26.48 -15.16
N ILE A 10 32.11 26.72 -14.10
CA ILE A 10 32.13 25.84 -12.91
C ILE A 10 30.79 25.91 -12.14
N PHE A 11 30.09 27.05 -12.19
CA PHE A 11 28.75 27.20 -11.59
C PHE A 11 27.60 26.58 -12.42
N ILE A 12 27.80 26.24 -13.69
CA ILE A 12 26.77 25.56 -14.52
C ILE A 12 26.86 24.04 -14.36
N GLY A 13 27.94 23.54 -13.75
CA GLY A 13 28.13 22.13 -13.41
C GLY A 13 27.46 21.69 -12.09
N PHE A 14 26.59 22.50 -11.48
CA PHE A 14 25.69 21.98 -10.44
C PHE A 14 24.77 20.98 -11.10
N ASN A 15 25.21 19.72 -11.12
CA ASN A 15 24.36 18.57 -11.31
C ASN A 15 23.25 18.71 -10.28
N THR A 16 22.11 19.26 -10.71
CA THR A 16 20.86 19.17 -9.98
C THR A 16 20.54 17.69 -9.98
N PHE A 17 21.07 16.96 -9.01
CA PHE A 17 20.74 15.55 -8.84
C PHE A 17 19.23 15.52 -8.66
N ALA A 18 18.50 14.93 -9.60
CA ALA A 18 17.09 14.65 -9.45
C ALA A 18 16.98 13.19 -9.04
N ALA A 19 16.07 12.90 -8.13
CA ALA A 19 15.59 11.54 -7.95
C ALA A 19 14.08 11.60 -8.05
N SER A 20 13.53 10.63 -8.77
CA SER A 20 12.12 10.58 -9.01
C SER A 20 11.55 9.17 -8.91
N THR A 21 10.25 9.12 -8.70
CA THR A 21 9.51 7.88 -8.77
C THR A 21 8.27 8.07 -9.63
N ILE A 22 8.14 7.21 -10.63
CA ILE A 22 7.04 7.20 -11.58
C ILE A 22 6.20 5.93 -11.38
N VAL A 23 4.88 6.11 -11.40
CA VAL A 23 3.91 5.01 -11.41
C VAL A 23 3.04 5.21 -12.64
N HIS A 24 3.17 4.29 -13.60
CA HIS A 24 2.38 4.30 -14.82
C HIS A 24 0.94 3.86 -14.55
N PRO A 25 -0.03 4.25 -15.39
CA PRO A 25 -1.40 3.76 -15.30
C PRO A 25 -1.45 2.23 -15.31
N PHE A 26 -2.34 1.67 -14.51
CA PHE A 26 -2.57 0.23 -14.45
C PHE A 26 -4.00 -0.08 -14.06
N LYS A 27 -4.41 -1.31 -14.32
CA LYS A 27 -5.71 -1.83 -13.96
C LYS A 27 -5.58 -3.29 -13.55
N THR A 28 -6.03 -3.61 -12.36
CA THR A 28 -5.97 -4.96 -11.79
C THR A 28 -7.35 -5.39 -11.33
N GLU A 29 -7.73 -6.63 -11.61
CA GLU A 29 -9.04 -7.18 -11.25
C GLU A 29 -8.89 -8.34 -10.24
N PHE A 30 -9.79 -8.40 -9.27
CA PHE A 30 -9.86 -9.46 -8.26
C PHE A 30 -11.30 -9.68 -7.81
N TYR A 31 -11.56 -10.70 -6.99
CA TYR A 31 -12.90 -11.20 -6.72
C TYR A 31 -13.17 -11.41 -5.22
N SER A 32 -14.44 -11.37 -4.83
CA SER A 32 -14.91 -11.82 -3.52
C SER A 32 -16.37 -12.26 -3.57
N ASN A 33 -16.85 -12.95 -2.54
CA ASN A 33 -18.28 -13.21 -2.39
C ASN A 33 -19.04 -11.90 -2.16
N SER A 34 -20.20 -11.76 -2.82
CA SER A 34 -20.93 -10.51 -2.84
C SER A 34 -21.37 -10.04 -1.44
N GLY A 35 -20.84 -8.89 -1.01
CA GLY A 35 -21.19 -8.25 0.26
C GLY A 35 -20.45 -8.79 1.47
N ASP A 36 -19.43 -9.64 1.27
CA ASP A 36 -18.65 -10.21 2.37
C ASP A 36 -17.46 -9.33 2.77
N LEU A 37 -16.85 -8.66 1.80
CA LEU A 37 -15.62 -7.89 1.98
C LEU A 37 -15.73 -6.48 1.40
N ASN A 38 -15.07 -5.55 2.06
CA ASN A 38 -14.81 -4.19 1.58
C ASN A 38 -13.30 -4.04 1.32
N PHE A 39 -12.95 -3.26 0.31
CA PHE A 39 -11.57 -3.07 -0.11
C PHE A 39 -11.21 -1.59 -0.12
N SER A 40 -9.99 -1.26 0.26
CA SER A 40 -9.42 0.08 0.12
C SER A 40 -7.96 -0.02 -0.29
N ALA A 41 -7.53 0.86 -1.19
CA ALA A 41 -6.17 0.86 -1.71
C ALA A 41 -5.61 2.28 -1.81
N THR A 42 -4.34 2.43 -1.47
CA THR A 42 -3.63 3.72 -1.55
C THR A 42 -2.27 3.49 -2.19
N LEU A 43 -1.94 4.30 -3.19
CA LEU A 43 -0.59 4.41 -3.73
C LEU A 43 0.20 5.39 -2.86
N GLN A 44 1.33 4.94 -2.33
CA GLN A 44 2.26 5.76 -1.58
C GLN A 44 3.53 5.95 -2.40
N GLN A 45 3.98 7.19 -2.54
CA GLN A 45 5.27 7.53 -3.14
C GLN A 45 6.09 8.32 -2.13
N ALA A 46 7.36 7.98 -1.99
CA ALA A 46 8.27 8.71 -1.14
C ALA A 46 9.62 8.89 -1.82
N CYS A 47 10.24 10.05 -1.63
CA CYS A 47 11.64 10.27 -1.99
C CYS A 47 12.33 10.93 -0.80
N ARG A 48 13.47 10.38 -0.38
CA ARG A 48 14.31 10.92 0.68
C ARG A 48 15.65 11.39 0.15
N TYR A 49 16.20 12.42 0.79
CA TYR A 49 17.51 12.98 0.47
C TYR A 49 18.21 13.41 1.76
N GLU A 50 19.53 13.29 1.78
CA GLU A 50 20.33 13.74 2.91
C GLU A 50 20.55 15.26 2.86
N VAL A 51 20.25 15.91 3.97
CA VAL A 51 20.42 17.36 4.15
C VAL A 51 21.89 17.64 4.47
N PRO A 52 22.50 18.69 3.88
CA PRO A 52 23.81 19.13 4.30
C PRO A 52 23.76 19.58 5.76
N ASN A 53 24.48 18.90 6.65
CA ASN A 53 24.72 19.35 8.01
C ASN A 53 26.22 19.33 8.32
N TRP A 54 26.61 20.09 9.33
CA TRP A 54 28.02 20.29 9.74
C TRP A 54 28.49 19.24 10.76
N SER A 55 27.71 18.17 10.96
CA SER A 55 27.90 17.12 11.96
C SER A 55 28.13 15.77 11.28
N ASP A 56 28.77 14.81 11.95
CA ASP A 56 28.97 13.44 11.45
C ASP A 56 27.68 12.60 11.37
N SER A 57 26.54 13.14 11.81
CA SER A 57 25.24 12.49 11.75
C SER A 57 24.56 12.69 10.39
N ALA A 58 24.18 11.64 9.67
CA ALA A 58 23.35 11.77 8.47
C ALA A 58 21.91 12.16 8.84
N GLU A 59 21.39 13.27 8.28
CA GLU A 59 20.01 13.70 8.45
C GLU A 59 19.26 13.62 7.12
N TYR A 60 18.10 12.96 7.08
CA TYR A 60 17.31 12.78 5.87
C TYR A 60 15.99 13.55 5.93
N LYS A 61 15.64 14.22 4.83
CA LYS A 61 14.29 14.75 4.60
C LYS A 61 13.57 13.87 3.59
N THR A 62 12.31 13.56 3.89
CA THR A 62 11.47 12.71 3.06
C THR A 62 10.27 13.49 2.53
N ASN A 63 10.17 13.58 1.21
CA ASN A 63 8.96 14.05 0.54
C ASN A 63 8.04 12.86 0.32
N TYR A 64 6.79 13.00 0.71
CA TYR A 64 5.84 11.90 0.74
C TYR A 64 4.51 12.31 0.11
N LYS A 65 3.93 11.44 -0.73
CA LYS A 65 2.61 11.64 -1.35
C LYS A 65 1.79 10.35 -1.26
N LYS A 66 0.51 10.51 -0.92
CA LYS A 66 -0.52 9.46 -0.96
C LYS A 66 -1.54 9.79 -2.04
N TYR A 67 -1.96 8.76 -2.77
CA TYR A 67 -3.06 8.85 -3.73
C TYR A 67 -4.03 7.70 -3.48
N ASP A 68 -5.30 8.03 -3.29
CA ASP A 68 -6.34 7.01 -3.20
C ASP A 68 -6.53 6.34 -4.55
N LEU A 69 -6.59 5.00 -4.53
CA LEU A 69 -6.84 4.20 -5.72
C LEU A 69 -8.31 3.75 -5.69
N PRO A 70 -9.17 4.27 -6.59
CA PRO A 70 -10.57 3.91 -6.59
C PRO A 70 -10.76 2.44 -6.96
N ILE A 71 -11.66 1.77 -6.24
CA ILE A 71 -12.06 0.38 -6.50
C ILE A 71 -13.50 0.39 -6.98
N LYS A 72 -13.73 -0.07 -8.22
CA LYS A 72 -15.06 -0.22 -8.80
C LYS A 72 -15.56 -1.64 -8.60
N ASN A 73 -16.81 -1.80 -8.19
CA ASN A 73 -17.41 -3.10 -7.89
C ASN A 73 -18.47 -3.43 -8.95
N LYS A 74 -18.43 -4.65 -9.49
CA LYS A 74 -19.46 -5.20 -10.38
C LYS A 74 -19.89 -6.56 -9.87
N LYS A 75 -21.17 -6.69 -9.51
CA LYS A 75 -21.77 -8.00 -9.17
C LYS A 75 -21.86 -8.87 -10.42
N LEU A 76 -21.47 -10.12 -10.29
CA LEU A 76 -21.56 -11.15 -11.32
C LEU A 76 -22.73 -12.09 -11.01
N SER A 77 -23.24 -12.79 -12.03
CA SER A 77 -24.37 -13.71 -11.89
C SER A 77 -24.07 -14.94 -11.04
N ASN A 78 -22.80 -15.32 -10.89
CA ASN A 78 -22.33 -16.46 -10.11
C ASN A 78 -22.17 -16.16 -8.59
N GLY A 79 -22.70 -15.04 -8.10
CA GLY A 79 -22.60 -14.66 -6.68
C GLY A 79 -21.30 -13.96 -6.29
N LEU A 80 -20.32 -13.87 -7.19
CA LEU A 80 -19.09 -13.11 -6.97
C LEU A 80 -19.28 -11.62 -7.26
N THR A 81 -18.48 -10.79 -6.61
CA THR A 81 -18.26 -9.39 -6.99
C THR A 81 -16.87 -9.28 -7.58
N ARG A 82 -16.79 -8.74 -8.79
CA ARG A 82 -15.53 -8.32 -9.41
C ARG A 82 -15.17 -6.92 -8.95
N HIS A 83 -13.95 -6.77 -8.47
CA HIS A 83 -13.37 -5.52 -8.03
C HIS A 83 -12.29 -5.10 -9.02
N THR A 84 -12.38 -3.86 -9.49
CA THR A 84 -11.41 -3.28 -10.41
C THR A 84 -10.68 -2.15 -9.70
N LEU A 85 -9.40 -2.37 -9.41
CA LEU A 85 -8.47 -1.36 -8.92
C LEU A 85 -7.82 -0.67 -10.13
N GLU A 86 -7.84 0.65 -10.17
CA GLU A 86 -7.40 1.40 -11.35
C GLU A 86 -6.61 2.65 -10.95
N LEU A 87 -5.42 2.83 -11.54
CA LEU A 87 -4.74 4.11 -11.62
C LEU A 87 -4.86 4.63 -13.06
N LYS A 88 -5.63 5.69 -13.26
CA LYS A 88 -5.91 6.23 -14.60
C LYS A 88 -4.77 7.03 -15.20
N ASN A 89 -4.11 7.83 -14.38
CA ASN A 89 -3.11 8.80 -14.81
C ASN A 89 -1.78 8.51 -14.13
N THR A 90 -0.70 8.68 -14.87
CA THR A 90 0.66 8.59 -14.34
C THR A 90 0.81 9.46 -13.09
N LYS A 91 1.45 8.91 -12.05
CA LYS A 91 1.84 9.65 -10.86
C LYS A 91 3.34 9.78 -10.80
N TYR A 92 3.78 10.97 -10.45
CA TYR A 92 5.17 11.34 -10.43
C TYR A 92 5.49 12.09 -9.14
N LEU A 93 6.57 11.70 -8.49
CA LEU A 93 7.15 12.39 -7.36
C LEU A 93 8.63 12.61 -7.65
N GLU A 94 9.10 13.82 -7.46
CA GLU A 94 10.48 14.22 -7.73
C GLU A 94 11.00 15.10 -6.62
N VAL A 95 12.29 14.95 -6.33
CA VAL A 95 13.07 15.81 -5.45
C VAL A 95 14.21 16.45 -6.23
N LYS A 96 14.19 17.78 -6.33
CA LYS A 96 15.24 18.61 -6.93
C LYS A 96 15.91 19.46 -5.87
N GLY A 97 17.20 19.73 -6.02
CA GLY A 97 17.94 20.68 -5.19
C GLY A 97 19.37 20.27 -4.89
N LEU A 98 20.10 21.20 -4.25
CA LEU A 98 21.47 21.04 -3.78
C LEU A 98 21.49 20.23 -2.49
N PHE A 99 21.74 18.92 -2.61
CA PHE A 99 21.79 17.96 -1.50
C PHE A 99 22.96 17.01 -1.72
N LYS A 100 23.36 16.26 -0.67
CA LYS A 100 24.32 15.15 -0.81
C LYS A 100 23.78 14.08 -1.78
N PRO A 101 24.63 13.27 -2.44
CA PRO A 101 24.23 12.35 -3.52
C PRO A 101 23.42 11.11 -3.07
N THR A 102 22.94 11.08 -1.83
CA THR A 102 22.19 9.99 -1.20
C THR A 102 20.68 10.21 -1.34
N LYS A 103 20.20 10.25 -2.59
CA LYS A 103 18.77 10.39 -2.91
C LYS A 103 18.17 9.06 -3.26
N GLU A 104 17.05 8.72 -2.63
CA GLU A 104 16.39 7.45 -2.84
C GLU A 104 14.88 7.64 -2.92
N CYS A 105 14.24 6.89 -3.80
CA CYS A 105 12.78 6.91 -3.91
C CYS A 105 12.17 5.51 -3.78
N MET A 106 10.90 5.48 -3.39
CA MET A 106 10.08 4.27 -3.32
C MET A 106 8.65 4.59 -3.77
N SER A 107 7.98 3.57 -4.29
CA SER A 107 6.54 3.57 -4.53
C SER A 107 5.98 2.24 -4.04
N GLU A 108 4.85 2.25 -3.35
CA GLU A 108 4.16 1.05 -2.86
C GLU A 108 2.64 1.20 -2.95
N ILE A 109 1.94 0.06 -3.06
CA ILE A 109 0.49 0.00 -2.92
C ILE A 109 0.18 -0.62 -1.56
N VAL A 110 -0.59 0.10 -0.75
CA VAL A 110 -1.17 -0.44 0.48
C VAL A 110 -2.60 -0.86 0.19
N PHE A 111 -2.83 -2.16 0.20
CA PHE A 111 -4.12 -2.79 -0.10
C PHE A 111 -4.71 -3.36 1.19
N GLU A 112 -5.87 -2.87 1.60
CA GLU A 112 -6.55 -3.29 2.82
C GLU A 112 -7.88 -3.98 2.49
N ILE A 113 -8.04 -5.18 3.05
CA ILE A 113 -9.21 -6.04 2.91
C ILE A 113 -9.94 -6.04 4.26
N LYS A 114 -11.20 -5.64 4.28
CA LYS A 114 -12.02 -5.47 5.48
C LYS A 114 -13.23 -6.36 5.44
N ASP A 115 -13.57 -6.94 6.57
CA ASP A 115 -14.84 -7.62 6.76
C ASP A 115 -16.00 -6.62 6.63
N ALA A 116 -17.02 -6.96 5.84
CA ALA A 116 -18.22 -6.14 5.74
C ALA A 116 -19.25 -6.46 6.84
N LYS A 117 -19.13 -7.61 7.51
CA LYS A 117 -20.12 -8.17 8.44
C LYS A 117 -19.67 -8.08 9.89
N TYR A 118 -18.39 -8.30 10.15
CA TYR A 118 -17.88 -8.53 11.50
C TYR A 118 -16.84 -7.48 11.96
N SER A 119 -16.77 -7.32 13.29
CA SER A 119 -15.88 -6.41 13.99
C SER A 119 -14.88 -7.13 14.85
N VAL A 120 -13.80 -6.43 15.20
CA VAL A 120 -12.78 -6.92 16.14
C VAL A 120 -13.39 -7.17 17.52
N GLY A 121 -14.30 -6.32 18.01
CA GLY A 121 -15.06 -6.51 19.25
C GLY A 121 -14.26 -6.43 20.57
N TRP A 122 -12.95 -6.64 20.54
CA TRP A 122 -12.06 -6.45 21.69
C TRP A 122 -12.12 -5.02 22.21
N ALA A 123 -12.06 -4.83 23.53
CA ALA A 123 -12.10 -3.51 24.18
C ALA A 123 -13.26 -2.62 23.65
N ASN A 124 -14.44 -3.22 23.43
CA ASN A 124 -15.63 -2.55 22.88
C ASN A 124 -15.47 -1.97 21.47
N GLN A 125 -14.51 -2.45 20.68
CA GLN A 125 -14.26 -2.00 19.30
C GLN A 125 -15.25 -2.61 18.28
N PHE A 126 -16.56 -2.42 18.49
CA PHE A 126 -17.62 -2.95 17.63
C PHE A 126 -17.77 -2.20 16.29
N LYS A 127 -17.16 -1.02 16.16
CA LYS A 127 -17.14 -0.22 14.91
C LYS A 127 -15.91 -0.49 14.04
N ARG A 128 -14.94 -1.24 14.57
CA ARG A 128 -13.70 -1.57 13.86
C ARG A 128 -13.88 -2.89 13.13
N ALA A 129 -13.94 -2.85 11.80
CA ALA A 129 -13.97 -4.06 10.97
C ALA A 129 -12.70 -4.90 11.19
N ILE A 130 -12.85 -6.22 11.09
CA ILE A 130 -11.69 -7.11 10.98
C ILE A 130 -11.01 -6.80 9.65
N SER A 131 -9.69 -6.62 9.63
CA SER A 131 -8.98 -6.28 8.40
C SER A 131 -7.61 -6.94 8.28
N PHE A 132 -7.19 -7.13 7.04
CA PHE A 132 -5.85 -7.54 6.63
C PHE A 132 -5.27 -6.49 5.71
N LYS A 133 -3.95 -6.27 5.81
CA LYS A 133 -3.22 -5.38 4.92
C LYS A 133 -2.19 -6.18 4.15
N ILE A 134 -2.22 -6.00 2.83
CA ILE A 134 -1.20 -6.46 1.90
C ILE A 134 -0.42 -5.21 1.49
N TRP A 135 0.87 -5.22 1.73
CA TRP A 135 1.80 -4.20 1.28
C TRP A 135 2.93 -4.87 0.49
N ASP A 136 3.34 -4.25 -0.61
CA ASP A 136 4.63 -4.55 -1.22
C ASP A 136 5.63 -3.58 -0.60
N LEU A 137 6.54 -4.07 0.26
CA LEU A 137 7.55 -3.23 0.89
C LEU A 137 8.46 -2.67 -0.21
N GLY A 138 8.17 -1.47 -0.66
CA GLY A 138 8.99 -0.73 -1.60
C GLY A 138 10.28 -0.34 -0.92
N ASN A 139 11.38 -1.05 -1.17
CA ASN A 139 12.68 -0.60 -0.70
C ASN A 139 13.05 0.71 -1.40
N PHE A 140 13.55 1.67 -0.64
CA PHE A 140 14.20 2.87 -1.18
C PHE A 140 15.33 2.45 -2.12
N ARG A 141 15.34 3.00 -3.34
CA ARG A 141 16.38 2.77 -4.33
C ARG A 141 16.99 4.09 -4.75
N GLY A 142 18.30 4.11 -4.92
CA GLY A 142 19.03 5.27 -5.40
C GLY A 142 18.59 5.71 -6.80
N GLY A 143 18.46 7.02 -6.99
CA GLY A 143 18.14 7.62 -8.30
C GLY A 143 16.68 7.47 -8.72
N ASP A 144 16.47 7.44 -10.04
CA ASP A 144 15.13 7.33 -10.64
C ASP A 144 14.57 5.91 -10.54
N THR A 145 13.30 5.82 -10.17
CA THR A 145 12.60 4.55 -9.96
C THR A 145 11.29 4.50 -10.73
N SER A 146 10.95 3.33 -11.24
CA SER A 146 9.63 3.04 -11.81
C SER A 146 8.95 1.94 -11.00
N PHE A 147 7.69 2.16 -10.66
CA PHE A 147 6.90 1.18 -9.93
C PHE A 147 6.55 -0.01 -10.82
N ASN A 148 6.88 -1.21 -10.36
CA ASN A 148 6.57 -2.45 -11.07
C ASN A 148 5.27 -3.05 -10.50
N ILE A 149 4.16 -2.80 -11.20
CA ILE A 149 2.83 -3.29 -10.82
C ILE A 149 2.74 -4.82 -10.79
N SER A 150 3.51 -5.53 -11.62
CA SER A 150 3.45 -7.00 -11.73
C SER A 150 3.87 -7.73 -10.45
N LYS A 151 4.56 -7.06 -9.52
CA LYS A 151 4.80 -7.61 -8.17
C LYS A 151 3.52 -7.67 -7.35
N PHE A 152 2.72 -6.61 -7.42
CA PHE A 152 1.45 -6.50 -6.75
C PHE A 152 0.40 -7.39 -7.42
N GLU A 153 0.32 -7.39 -8.75
CA GLU A 153 -0.62 -8.24 -9.52
C GLU A 153 -0.45 -9.72 -9.17
N ARG A 154 0.78 -10.23 -9.03
CA ARG A 154 1.02 -11.61 -8.59
C ARG A 154 0.41 -11.98 -7.23
N GLN A 155 0.08 -11.00 -6.39
CA GLN A 155 -0.49 -11.22 -5.07
C GLN A 155 -2.00 -11.01 -5.01
N VAL A 156 -2.60 -10.37 -6.03
CA VAL A 156 -4.02 -9.98 -5.97
C VAL A 156 -4.81 -10.27 -7.25
N GLU A 157 -4.16 -10.34 -8.40
CA GLU A 157 -4.84 -10.42 -9.69
C GLU A 157 -5.52 -11.78 -9.86
N ASN A 158 -6.79 -11.73 -10.27
CA ASN A 158 -7.64 -12.89 -10.49
C ASN A 158 -7.87 -13.79 -9.27
N ILE A 159 -7.57 -13.30 -8.06
CA ILE A 159 -7.77 -14.04 -6.81
C ILE A 159 -9.18 -13.81 -6.27
N VAL A 160 -9.79 -14.87 -5.72
CA VAL A 160 -11.00 -14.80 -4.90
C VAL A 160 -10.63 -14.70 -3.43
N PHE A 161 -10.79 -13.50 -2.85
CA PHE A 161 -10.55 -13.28 -1.43
C PHE A 161 -11.75 -13.71 -0.58
N SER A 162 -11.46 -14.36 0.55
CA SER A 162 -12.45 -14.68 1.58
C SER A 162 -11.81 -14.74 2.96
N PHE A 163 -12.63 -14.66 4.01
CA PHE A 163 -12.18 -14.85 5.39
C PHE A 163 -12.64 -16.21 5.91
N LYS A 164 -11.73 -16.91 6.59
CA LYS A 164 -12.02 -18.16 7.30
C LYS A 164 -11.94 -17.94 8.80
N TYR A 165 -12.99 -18.36 9.51
CA TYR A 165 -13.16 -18.15 10.94
C TYR A 165 -13.02 -19.47 11.69
N TYR A 166 -12.20 -19.48 12.73
CA TYR A 166 -12.03 -20.63 13.63
C TYR A 166 -12.34 -20.20 15.06
N PRO A 167 -13.47 -20.61 15.63
CA PRO A 167 -13.80 -20.31 17.01
C PRO A 167 -12.88 -21.07 17.96
N TYR A 168 -12.47 -20.37 19.02
CA TYR A 168 -11.80 -20.86 20.22
C TYR A 168 -12.60 -20.38 21.45
N PRO A 169 -12.43 -20.99 22.63
CA PRO A 169 -13.27 -20.70 23.79
C PRO A 169 -13.42 -19.22 24.16
N SER A 170 -12.38 -18.40 23.95
CA SER A 170 -12.37 -16.98 24.28
C SER A 170 -12.32 -16.03 23.08
N GLN A 171 -12.13 -16.53 21.85
CA GLN A 171 -11.86 -15.71 20.68
C GLN A 171 -12.16 -16.43 19.37
N VAL A 172 -12.24 -15.69 18.27
CA VAL A 172 -12.26 -16.26 16.92
C VAL A 172 -10.95 -15.92 16.24
N THR A 173 -10.23 -16.93 15.75
CA THR A 173 -9.05 -16.75 14.91
C THR A 173 -9.50 -16.63 13.46
N ILE A 174 -9.07 -15.58 12.76
CA ILE A 174 -9.45 -15.29 11.39
C ILE A 174 -8.21 -15.38 10.49
N PHE A 175 -8.37 -16.03 9.35
CA PHE A 175 -7.39 -16.08 8.27
C PHE A 175 -7.95 -15.44 7.01
N LEU A 176 -7.11 -14.68 6.31
CA LEU A 176 -7.37 -14.29 4.94
C LEU A 176 -7.02 -15.47 4.03
N MET A 177 -7.94 -15.76 3.12
CA MET A 177 -7.82 -16.81 2.13
C MET A 177 -7.75 -16.21 0.73
N ALA A 178 -6.91 -16.78 -0.13
CA ALA A 178 -6.86 -16.54 -1.58
C ALA A 178 -7.22 -17.85 -2.26
N ASP A 179 -8.28 -17.85 -3.08
CA ASP A 179 -8.76 -19.04 -3.81
C ASP A 179 -9.01 -20.27 -2.91
N GLY A 180 -9.42 -20.02 -1.66
CA GLY A 180 -9.69 -21.06 -0.67
C GLY A 180 -8.47 -21.53 0.13
N GLU A 181 -7.27 -21.03 -0.19
CA GLU A 181 -6.03 -21.36 0.52
C GLU A 181 -5.56 -20.21 1.44
N LYS A 182 -4.93 -20.56 2.56
CA LYS A 182 -4.40 -19.56 3.49
C LYS A 182 -3.21 -18.86 2.85
N ILE A 183 -3.23 -17.54 2.86
CA ILE A 183 -2.06 -16.75 2.41
C ILE A 183 -0.93 -16.90 3.45
N SER A 184 0.18 -17.53 3.04
CA SER A 184 1.23 -17.99 3.96
C SER A 184 2.05 -16.86 4.61
N ASN A 185 2.22 -15.73 3.93
CA ASN A 185 2.97 -14.57 4.40
C ASN A 185 2.14 -13.61 5.28
N LEU A 186 0.87 -13.91 5.53
CA LEU A 186 0.00 -13.10 6.40
C LEU A 186 -0.33 -13.84 7.68
N LEU A 187 -0.06 -13.18 8.80
CA LEU A 187 -0.44 -13.67 10.12
C LEU A 187 -1.96 -13.63 10.28
N SER A 188 -2.51 -14.60 11.01
CA SER A 188 -3.91 -14.55 11.44
C SER A 188 -4.18 -13.36 12.34
N THR A 189 -5.42 -12.89 12.32
CA THR A 189 -5.93 -11.92 13.30
C THR A 189 -6.92 -12.61 14.24
N SER A 190 -7.29 -11.95 15.33
CA SER A 190 -8.30 -12.45 16.26
C SER A 190 -9.37 -11.40 16.55
N ALA A 191 -10.57 -11.88 16.85
CA ALA A 191 -11.69 -11.05 17.25
C ALA A 191 -12.38 -11.65 18.48
N ALA A 192 -13.06 -10.80 19.25
CA ALA A 192 -13.86 -11.23 20.38
C ALA A 192 -15.01 -12.12 19.90
N ILE A 193 -15.16 -13.28 20.55
CA ILE A 193 -16.20 -14.25 20.21
C ILE A 193 -17.55 -13.84 20.81
N ASN A 194 -18.61 -13.91 20.01
CA ASN A 194 -19.96 -13.87 20.51
C ASN A 194 -20.36 -15.28 20.97
N SER A 195 -20.53 -15.48 22.28
CA SER A 195 -20.85 -16.79 22.86
C SER A 195 -22.13 -17.43 22.30
N LYS A 196 -23.08 -16.62 21.82
CA LYS A 196 -24.33 -17.11 21.22
C LYS A 196 -24.15 -17.68 19.82
N THR A 197 -23.26 -17.10 19.02
CA THR A 197 -23.11 -17.46 17.60
C THR A 197 -21.79 -18.17 17.30
N GLN A 198 -20.86 -18.22 18.24
CA GLN A 198 -19.48 -18.70 18.04
C GLN A 198 -18.76 -17.99 16.87
N MET A 199 -19.19 -16.77 16.56
CA MET A 199 -18.66 -15.92 15.49
C MET A 199 -18.25 -14.58 16.09
N PRO A 200 -17.45 -13.75 15.40
CA PRO A 200 -17.15 -12.41 15.89
C PRO A 200 -18.42 -11.56 16.01
N TYR A 201 -18.35 -10.49 16.80
CA TYR A 201 -19.46 -9.54 16.91
C TYR A 201 -19.72 -8.82 15.58
N ARG A 202 -21.00 -8.60 15.25
CA ARG A 202 -21.38 -7.85 14.03
C ARG A 202 -20.84 -6.43 14.06
N LEU A 203 -20.40 -5.96 12.90
CA LEU A 203 -19.93 -4.60 12.69
C LEU A 203 -21.07 -3.60 12.91
N LYS A 204 -20.88 -2.67 13.84
CA LYS A 204 -21.81 -1.56 14.09
C LYS A 204 -21.48 -0.41 13.13
N ARG A 205 -22.51 0.14 12.52
CA ARG A 205 -22.43 1.40 11.75
C ARG A 205 -22.35 2.60 12.70
#